data_AF-A0A2P2FUH4-F1
#
_entry.id   AF-A0A2P2FUH4-F1
#
_cell.length_a   1.000
_cell.length_b   1.000
_cell.length_c   1.000
_cell.angle_alpha   90.00
_cell.angle_beta   90.00
_cell.angle_gamma   90.00
#
_symmetry.space_group_name_H-M   'P 1'
#
loop_
_entity.id
_entity.type
_entity.pdbx_description
1 polymer ?
#
loop_
_entity_poly.entity_id
_entity_poly.type
_entity_poly.pdbx_seq_one_letter_code
_entity_poly.pdbx_strand_id
1 'polypeptide(L)'
;MNAKLPRTRLILGMTAGLATVALATGVGAAQAQDHKPQPPAQQSVVQTSVLGVDAATRAAQAALDAAEKEGQRVTVAVVDRSGDVRVLLKGDGAGPQTEESAKRKAFTAVSFGQPTSALARNAQGDGPTIRDIPGTLFLGGGVPVAANGGPIAGIGVGGAPSGDLDERFATAGLRAIGELR
;
A
#
# COMPACT_ATOMS: atom_id res chain seq x y z
N MET A 1 42.60 51.79 17.63
CA MET A 1 41.82 51.00 16.64
C MET A 1 42.81 50.05 15.99
N ASN A 2 42.90 48.82 16.51
CA ASN A 2 44.03 47.93 16.26
C ASN A 2 43.67 46.84 15.25
N ALA A 3 44.46 46.77 14.19
CA ALA A 3 44.58 45.60 13.33
C ALA A 3 46.04 45.43 12.86
N LYS A 4 46.45 44.16 12.78
CA LYS A 4 47.62 43.58 12.08
C LYS A 4 48.98 43.53 12.82
N LEU A 5 49.26 42.33 13.39
CA LEU A 5 50.32 41.34 13.05
C LEU A 5 51.48 41.78 12.12
N PRO A 6 52.57 40.99 11.95
CA PRO A 6 53.36 40.12 12.85
C PRO A 6 54.88 40.36 12.67
N ARG A 7 55.74 39.57 13.32
CA ARG A 7 57.16 39.17 12.99
C ARG A 7 57.83 38.73 14.31
N THR A 8 58.81 37.83 14.43
CA THR A 8 59.50 36.84 13.58
C THR A 8 60.51 36.17 14.53
N ARG A 9 60.57 34.82 14.49
CA ARG A 9 61.70 33.89 14.80
C ARG A 9 62.56 34.08 16.06
N LEU A 10 62.71 32.97 16.80
CA LEU A 10 63.98 32.62 17.44
C LEU A 10 64.27 31.12 17.24
N ILE A 11 65.49 30.83 16.83
CA ILE A 11 66.09 29.50 16.62
C ILE A 11 67.00 29.22 17.82
N LEU A 12 66.94 28.01 18.38
CA LEU A 12 68.02 27.32 19.12
C LEU A 12 67.50 25.87 19.33
N GLY A 13 68.18 24.76 19.08
CA GLY A 13 69.60 24.47 18.91
C GLY A 13 69.91 23.23 19.75
N MET A 14 70.38 22.15 19.08
CA MET A 14 71.26 21.07 19.58
C MET A 14 70.74 19.94 20.50
N THR A 15 70.65 18.75 19.87
CA THR A 15 71.34 17.46 20.16
C THR A 15 71.12 16.66 21.46
N ALA A 16 70.85 15.37 21.19
CA ALA A 16 71.34 14.16 21.85
C ALA A 16 70.69 13.71 23.18
N GLY A 17 70.00 12.56 23.12
CA GLY A 17 69.56 11.82 24.30
C GLY A 17 68.98 10.46 23.92
N LEU A 18 69.76 9.43 24.21
CA LEU A 18 69.58 7.97 24.07
C LEU A 18 68.16 7.39 23.91
N ALA A 19 68.11 6.36 23.06
CA ALA A 19 67.06 5.36 22.97
C ALA A 19 66.82 4.63 24.30
N THR A 20 65.56 4.58 24.72
CA THR A 20 65.01 3.46 25.48
C THR A 20 63.75 2.98 24.77
N VAL A 21 63.86 1.86 24.06
CA VAL A 21 62.69 1.09 23.63
C VAL A 21 62.15 0.41 24.88
N ALA A 22 61.28 1.10 25.61
CA ALA A 22 60.46 0.47 26.62
C ALA A 22 59.37 -0.33 25.88
N LEU A 23 59.54 -1.65 25.84
CA LEU A 23 58.44 -2.59 25.58
C LEU A 23 57.42 -2.42 26.73
N ALA A 24 56.51 -1.46 26.59
CA ALA A 24 55.33 -1.36 27.42
C ALA A 24 54.41 -2.53 27.03
N THR A 25 54.54 -3.63 27.76
CA THR A 25 53.52 -4.67 27.85
C THR A 25 52.19 -4.01 28.16
N GLY A 26 51.25 -4.13 27.22
CA GLY A 26 49.95 -3.50 27.32
C GLY A 26 49.19 -3.95 28.56
N VAL A 27 48.69 -2.97 29.31
CA VAL A 27 47.42 -3.08 30.02
C VAL A 27 46.64 -1.83 29.64
N GLY A 28 46.15 -1.80 28.40
CA GLY A 28 45.14 -0.81 28.01
C GLY A 28 43.88 -1.14 28.80
N ALA A 29 43.56 -0.31 29.80
CA ALA A 29 42.27 -0.35 30.44
C ALA A 29 41.22 -0.13 29.34
N ALA A 30 40.50 -1.20 28.98
CA ALA A 30 39.36 -1.11 28.10
C ALA A 30 38.39 -0.12 28.74
N GLN A 31 38.30 1.08 28.16
CA GLN A 31 37.25 2.02 28.54
C GLN A 31 35.95 1.34 28.15
N ALA A 32 35.23 0.84 29.15
CA ALA A 32 33.86 0.39 29.00
C ALA A 32 33.09 1.60 28.45
N GLN A 33 32.79 1.58 27.16
CA GLN A 33 31.86 2.52 26.60
C GLN A 33 30.52 2.19 27.25
N ASP A 34 30.00 3.12 28.05
CA ASP A 34 28.64 3.07 28.57
C ASP A 34 27.68 2.92 27.40
N HIS A 35 27.32 1.67 27.08
CA HIS A 35 26.23 1.35 26.17
C HIS A 35 24.95 1.77 26.89
N LYS A 36 24.55 3.03 26.70
CA LYS A 36 23.22 3.49 27.09
C LYS A 36 22.20 2.55 26.43
N PRO A 37 21.22 2.01 27.17
CA PRO A 37 20.20 1.14 26.60
C PRO A 37 19.55 1.81 25.39
N GLN A 38 19.71 1.20 24.22
CA GLN A 38 19.06 1.65 23.01
C GLN A 38 17.54 1.39 23.20
N PRO A 39 16.66 2.40 23.06
CA PRO A 39 15.23 2.19 23.19
C PRO A 39 14.77 1.10 22.19
N PRO A 40 13.77 0.28 22.54
CA PRO A 40 13.44 -0.93 21.79
C PRO A 40 13.07 -0.57 20.34
N ALA A 41 13.83 -1.09 19.38
CA ALA A 41 13.65 -0.91 17.94
C ALA A 41 12.39 -1.60 17.36
N GLN A 42 11.38 -1.89 18.19
CA GLN A 42 10.24 -2.76 17.88
C GLN A 42 8.92 -2.02 17.62
N GLN A 43 8.89 -0.69 17.60
CA GLN A 43 7.66 0.09 17.40
C GLN A 43 7.52 0.76 16.02
N SER A 44 8.41 0.49 15.06
CA SER A 44 8.39 1.13 13.72
C SER A 44 7.89 0.23 12.58
N VAL A 45 7.60 -1.05 12.83
CA VAL A 45 7.12 -2.01 11.82
C VAL A 45 5.71 -2.46 12.18
N VAL A 46 4.80 -2.38 11.20
CA VAL A 46 3.42 -2.87 11.32
C VAL A 46 3.18 -4.01 10.34
N GLN A 47 2.35 -4.97 10.75
CA GLN A 47 1.88 -6.06 9.89
C GLN A 47 0.46 -5.75 9.44
N THR A 48 0.14 -6.06 8.18
CA THR A 48 -1.19 -5.88 7.61
C THR A 48 -1.69 -7.18 6.98
N SER A 49 -2.98 -7.46 7.11
CA SER A 49 -3.62 -8.55 6.37
C SER A 49 -3.80 -8.16 4.91
N VAL A 50 -3.47 -9.07 4.00
CA VAL A 50 -3.64 -8.91 2.55
C VAL A 50 -4.42 -10.10 1.99
N LEU A 51 -5.21 -9.88 0.94
CA LEU A 51 -5.91 -10.97 0.27
C LEU A 51 -4.91 -11.81 -0.53
N GLY A 52 -4.80 -13.09 -0.20
CA GLY A 52 -3.94 -14.02 -0.93
C GLY A 52 -4.35 -14.13 -2.42
N VAL A 53 -3.37 -14.27 -3.31
CA VAL A 53 -3.62 -14.27 -4.77
C VAL A 53 -4.59 -15.37 -5.20
N ASP A 54 -4.52 -16.56 -4.60
CA ASP A 54 -5.45 -17.64 -4.92
C ASP A 54 -6.90 -17.29 -4.59
N ALA A 55 -7.13 -16.57 -3.48
CA ALA A 55 -8.45 -16.09 -3.11
C ALA A 55 -8.89 -14.96 -4.06
N ALA A 56 -8.01 -14.01 -4.38
CA ALA A 56 -8.30 -12.95 -5.35
C ALA A 56 -8.70 -13.52 -6.73
N THR A 57 -7.97 -14.51 -7.23
CA THR A 57 -8.26 -15.19 -8.50
C THR A 57 -9.59 -15.94 -8.43
N ARG A 58 -9.87 -16.68 -7.35
CA ARG A 58 -11.17 -17.34 -7.17
C ARG A 58 -12.34 -16.36 -7.14
N ALA A 59 -12.19 -15.23 -6.44
CA ALA A 59 -13.21 -14.20 -6.39
C ALA A 59 -13.46 -13.59 -7.77
N ALA A 60 -12.38 -13.25 -8.49
CA ALA A 60 -12.50 -12.67 -9.84
C ALA A 60 -13.16 -13.65 -10.82
N GLN A 61 -12.73 -14.92 -10.82
CA GLN A 61 -13.27 -15.95 -11.69
C GLN A 61 -14.76 -16.21 -11.39
N ALA A 62 -15.13 -16.33 -10.11
CA ALA A 62 -16.52 -16.56 -9.74
C ALA A 62 -17.46 -15.39 -10.13
N ALA A 63 -16.95 -14.14 -10.08
CA ALA A 63 -17.70 -12.99 -10.58
C ALA A 63 -17.85 -13.01 -12.11
N LEU A 64 -16.78 -13.37 -12.85
CA LEU A 64 -16.82 -13.51 -14.30
C LEU A 64 -17.78 -14.62 -14.72
N ASP A 65 -17.68 -15.81 -14.12
CA ASP A 65 -18.56 -16.96 -14.38
C ASP A 65 -20.04 -16.61 -14.12
N ALA A 66 -20.31 -15.83 -13.07
CA ALA A 66 -21.67 -15.39 -12.75
C ALA A 66 -22.23 -14.46 -13.83
N ALA A 67 -21.40 -13.55 -14.35
CA ALA A 67 -21.77 -12.66 -15.44
C ALA A 67 -22.01 -13.43 -16.75
N GLU A 68 -21.12 -14.37 -17.09
CA GLU A 68 -21.22 -15.20 -18.29
C GLU A 68 -22.49 -16.08 -18.30
N LYS A 69 -22.86 -16.65 -17.14
CA LYS A 69 -24.12 -17.40 -16.97
C LYS A 69 -25.37 -16.56 -17.28
N GLU A 70 -25.30 -15.24 -17.09
CA GLU A 70 -26.38 -14.30 -17.42
C GLU A 70 -26.17 -13.63 -18.79
N GLY A 71 -25.24 -14.12 -19.61
CA GLY A 71 -24.95 -13.60 -20.95
C GLY A 71 -24.27 -12.22 -20.96
N GLN A 72 -23.68 -11.81 -19.85
CA GLN A 72 -23.05 -10.50 -19.69
C GLN A 72 -21.57 -10.52 -20.05
N ARG A 73 -21.09 -9.42 -20.64
CA ARG A 73 -19.72 -9.26 -21.15
C ARG A 73 -18.99 -8.25 -20.27
N VAL A 74 -18.33 -8.71 -19.21
CA VAL A 74 -17.78 -7.84 -18.16
C VAL A 74 -16.26 -7.92 -18.04
N THR A 75 -15.66 -6.89 -17.44
CA THR A 75 -14.32 -6.97 -16.86
C THR A 75 -14.44 -7.03 -15.34
N VAL A 76 -13.62 -7.85 -14.70
CA VAL A 76 -13.52 -7.99 -13.25
C VAL A 76 -12.12 -7.58 -12.80
N ALA A 77 -12.03 -6.77 -11.75
CA ALA A 77 -10.78 -6.38 -11.12
C ALA A 77 -10.82 -6.67 -9.62
N VAL A 78 -9.69 -7.11 -9.07
CA VAL A 78 -9.45 -7.17 -7.61
C VAL A 78 -8.30 -6.24 -7.29
N VAL A 79 -8.54 -5.29 -6.38
CA VAL A 79 -7.57 -4.26 -5.97
C VAL A 79 -7.27 -4.44 -4.48
N ASP A 80 -5.98 -4.44 -4.13
CA ASP A 80 -5.52 -4.51 -2.73
C ASP A 80 -5.78 -3.20 -1.98
N ARG A 81 -5.76 -3.23 -0.65
CA ARG A 81 -5.85 -2.04 0.19
C ARG A 81 -4.72 -1.03 -0.07
N SER A 82 -3.57 -1.44 -0.61
CA SER A 82 -2.51 -0.55 -1.09
C SER A 82 -2.91 0.29 -2.31
N GLY A 83 -3.97 -0.11 -3.02
CA GLY A 83 -4.41 0.48 -4.28
C GLY A 83 -3.94 -0.26 -5.53
N ASP A 84 -3.13 -1.32 -5.37
CA ASP A 84 -2.59 -2.08 -6.49
C ASP A 84 -3.58 -3.12 -7.03
N VAL A 85 -3.66 -3.24 -8.35
CA VAL A 85 -4.42 -4.32 -9.00
C VAL A 85 -3.72 -5.65 -8.74
N ARG A 86 -4.46 -6.61 -8.19
CA ARG A 86 -3.99 -7.98 -7.91
C ARG A 86 -4.42 -8.96 -8.98
N VAL A 87 -5.65 -8.81 -9.48
CA VAL A 87 -6.22 -9.63 -10.54
C VAL A 87 -7.05 -8.75 -11.46
N LEU A 88 -6.96 -8.99 -12.76
CA LEU A 88 -7.78 -8.35 -13.77
C LEU A 88 -8.16 -9.39 -14.82
N LEU A 89 -9.46 -9.67 -14.96
CA LEU A 89 -10.00 -10.59 -15.95
C LEU A 89 -10.90 -9.79 -16.90
N LYS A 90 -10.45 -9.62 -18.13
CA LYS A 90 -11.26 -9.02 -19.20
C LYS A 90 -12.01 -10.13 -19.92
N GLY A 91 -13.32 -10.23 -19.70
CA GLY A 91 -14.15 -11.21 -20.37
C GLY A 91 -14.21 -10.99 -21.88
N ASP A 92 -14.41 -12.08 -22.62
CA ASP A 92 -14.48 -12.02 -24.09
C ASP A 92 -15.60 -11.11 -24.56
N GLY A 93 -15.27 -10.14 -25.41
CA GLY A 93 -16.23 -9.16 -25.92
C GLY A 93 -16.65 -8.07 -24.93
N ALA A 94 -16.04 -8.00 -23.74
CA ALA A 94 -16.25 -6.88 -22.83
C ALA A 94 -15.74 -5.56 -23.44
N GLY A 95 -16.58 -4.51 -23.41
CA GLY A 95 -16.28 -3.22 -24.02
C GLY A 95 -14.98 -2.58 -23.51
N PRO A 96 -14.35 -1.66 -24.27
CA PRO A 96 -13.05 -1.08 -23.92
C PRO A 96 -13.08 -0.28 -22.60
N GLN A 97 -14.21 0.36 -22.28
CA GLN A 97 -14.39 1.16 -21.06
C GLN A 97 -14.44 0.35 -19.77
N THR A 98 -14.68 -0.96 -19.88
CA THR A 98 -14.98 -1.82 -18.71
C THR A 98 -13.77 -2.03 -17.81
N GLU A 99 -12.56 -1.99 -18.35
CA GLU A 99 -11.34 -2.28 -17.60
C GLU A 99 -11.04 -1.20 -16.56
N GLU A 100 -10.95 0.07 -16.97
CA GLU A 100 -10.77 1.19 -16.06
C GLU A 100 -11.94 1.33 -15.09
N SER A 101 -13.17 1.09 -15.57
CA SER A 101 -14.36 1.09 -14.72
C SER A 101 -14.26 0.06 -13.58
N ALA A 102 -13.94 -1.19 -13.90
CA ALA A 102 -13.78 -2.26 -12.92
C ALA A 102 -12.66 -1.94 -11.91
N LYS A 103 -11.49 -1.50 -12.40
CA LYS A 103 -10.35 -1.11 -11.54
C LYS A 103 -10.73 0.00 -10.57
N ARG A 104 -11.38 1.07 -11.04
CA ARG A 104 -11.77 2.21 -10.19
C ARG A 104 -12.89 1.88 -9.22
N LYS A 105 -13.86 1.03 -9.60
CA LYS A 105 -14.89 0.54 -8.67
C LYS A 105 -14.28 -0.32 -7.56
N ALA A 106 -13.37 -1.24 -7.91
CA ALA A 106 -12.63 -2.05 -6.93
C ALA A 106 -11.83 -1.17 -5.97
N PHE A 107 -11.06 -0.23 -6.51
CA PHE A 107 -10.30 0.77 -5.74
C PHE A 107 -11.22 1.56 -4.79
N THR A 108 -12.32 2.10 -5.30
CA THR A 108 -13.28 2.87 -4.50
C THR A 108 -13.88 2.02 -3.37
N ALA A 109 -14.29 0.78 -3.67
CA ALA A 109 -14.86 -0.11 -2.68
C ALA A 109 -13.85 -0.42 -1.55
N VAL A 110 -12.60 -0.74 -1.89
CA VAL A 110 -11.58 -1.00 -0.87
C VAL A 110 -11.22 0.26 -0.11
N SER A 111 -11.12 1.43 -0.75
CA SER A 111 -10.74 2.70 -0.10
C SER A 111 -11.73 3.11 0.99
N PHE A 112 -13.03 3.02 0.71
CA PHE A 112 -14.09 3.45 1.63
C PHE A 112 -14.69 2.31 2.48
N GLY A 113 -14.35 1.05 2.18
CA GLY A 113 -14.88 -0.11 2.90
C GLY A 113 -16.39 -0.30 2.73
N GLN A 114 -16.94 0.16 1.60
CA GLN A 114 -18.38 0.12 1.32
C GLN A 114 -18.64 -0.27 -0.15
N PRO A 115 -19.80 -0.89 -0.46
CA PRO A 115 -20.23 -1.08 -1.84
C PRO A 115 -20.34 0.25 -2.59
N THR A 116 -19.92 0.29 -3.85
CA THR A 116 -19.91 1.53 -4.63
C THR A 116 -21.31 2.05 -4.94
N SER A 117 -22.34 1.19 -4.96
CA SER A 117 -23.74 1.61 -5.04
C SER A 117 -24.16 2.45 -3.82
N ALA A 118 -23.73 2.06 -2.61
CA ALA A 118 -24.02 2.78 -1.38
C ALA A 118 -23.30 4.12 -1.33
N LEU A 119 -22.03 4.13 -1.74
CA LEU A 119 -21.23 5.34 -1.85
C LEU A 119 -21.84 6.33 -2.85
N ALA A 120 -22.27 5.84 -4.02
CA ALA A 120 -22.89 6.68 -5.04
C ALA A 120 -24.17 7.35 -4.55
N ARG A 121 -24.99 6.66 -3.74
CA ARG A 121 -26.19 7.24 -3.12
C ARG A 121 -25.86 8.35 -2.13
N ASN A 122 -24.74 8.25 -1.42
CA ASN A 122 -24.35 9.23 -0.39
C ASN A 122 -23.57 10.43 -0.98
N ALA A 123 -23.01 10.29 -2.18
CA ALA A 123 -22.22 11.30 -2.86
C ALA A 123 -23.07 12.12 -3.85
N GLN A 124 -24.04 12.88 -3.31
CA GLN A 124 -24.94 13.76 -4.07
C GLN A 124 -24.70 15.24 -3.69
N GLY A 125 -25.06 16.16 -4.60
CA GLY A 125 -24.98 17.61 -4.39
C GLY A 125 -24.31 18.35 -5.56
N ASP A 126 -24.46 19.68 -5.58
CA ASP A 126 -24.02 20.54 -6.68
C ASP A 126 -22.60 21.11 -6.50
N GLY A 127 -21.94 20.83 -5.37
CA GLY A 127 -20.58 21.25 -5.06
C GLY A 127 -19.55 20.13 -5.17
N PRO A 128 -18.27 20.39 -4.86
CA PRO A 128 -17.26 19.34 -4.79
C PRO A 128 -17.67 18.25 -3.81
N THR A 129 -17.52 17.00 -4.23
CA THR A 129 -17.89 15.82 -3.42
C THR A 129 -16.74 14.83 -3.35
N ILE A 130 -16.95 13.78 -2.58
CA ILE A 130 -16.02 12.63 -2.50
C ILE A 130 -15.76 11.97 -3.87
N ARG A 131 -16.61 12.22 -4.89
CA ARG A 131 -16.44 11.76 -6.27
C ARG A 131 -15.26 12.41 -6.99
N ASP A 132 -14.80 13.56 -6.49
CA ASP A 132 -13.69 14.30 -7.09
C ASP A 132 -12.32 13.75 -6.67
N ILE A 133 -12.29 12.78 -5.75
CA ILE A 133 -11.04 12.13 -5.32
C ILE A 133 -10.46 11.32 -6.49
N PRO A 134 -9.18 11.55 -6.86
CA PRO A 134 -8.55 10.85 -7.97
C PRO A 134 -8.61 9.32 -7.84
N GLY A 135 -8.81 8.65 -8.97
CA GLY A 135 -8.86 7.19 -9.05
C GLY A 135 -10.19 6.57 -8.62
N THR A 136 -11.12 7.34 -8.06
CA THR A 136 -12.42 6.81 -7.62
C THR A 136 -13.44 6.72 -8.76
N LEU A 137 -14.44 5.87 -8.57
CA LEU A 137 -15.63 5.76 -9.41
C LEU A 137 -16.83 5.35 -8.56
N PHE A 138 -17.68 6.34 -8.27
CA PHE A 138 -18.92 6.20 -7.50
C PHE A 138 -20.07 5.74 -8.39
N LEU A 139 -19.99 4.47 -8.81
CA LEU A 139 -20.97 3.78 -9.63
C LEU A 139 -21.05 2.32 -9.17
N GLY A 140 -22.25 1.77 -9.02
CA GLY A 140 -22.47 0.38 -8.59
C GLY A 140 -21.61 -0.62 -9.36
N GLY A 141 -21.09 -1.62 -8.65
CA GLY A 141 -20.24 -2.67 -9.22
C GLY A 141 -19.00 -3.02 -8.43
N GLY A 142 -18.69 -2.28 -7.36
CA GLY A 142 -17.59 -2.55 -6.45
C GLY A 142 -18.08 -3.02 -5.09
N VAL A 143 -17.48 -4.07 -4.52
CA VAL A 143 -17.72 -4.53 -3.14
C VAL A 143 -16.40 -4.68 -2.38
N PRO A 144 -16.35 -4.30 -1.08
CA PRO A 144 -15.17 -4.49 -0.27
C PRO A 144 -15.01 -5.95 0.16
N VAL A 145 -13.77 -6.40 0.26
CA VAL A 145 -13.38 -7.64 0.94
C VAL A 145 -12.78 -7.23 2.29
N ALA A 146 -13.32 -7.77 3.39
CA ALA A 146 -12.87 -7.42 4.74
C ALA A 146 -12.26 -8.61 5.47
N ALA A 147 -11.28 -8.34 6.32
CA ALA A 147 -10.72 -9.26 7.31
C ALA A 147 -10.30 -8.45 8.55
N ASN A 148 -10.30 -9.05 9.74
CA ASN A 148 -9.90 -8.39 10.98
C ASN A 148 -10.58 -7.02 11.23
N GLY A 149 -11.85 -6.86 10.83
CA GLY A 149 -12.63 -5.64 11.03
C GLY A 149 -12.34 -4.49 10.07
N GLY A 150 -11.54 -4.70 9.01
CA GLY A 150 -11.23 -3.66 8.01
C GLY A 150 -11.17 -4.18 6.57
N PRO A 151 -11.29 -3.29 5.57
CA PRO A 151 -11.16 -3.67 4.16
C PRO A 151 -9.70 -4.00 3.82
N ILE A 152 -9.49 -5.15 3.19
CA ILE A 152 -8.17 -5.64 2.75
C ILE A 152 -8.04 -5.70 1.22
N ALA A 153 -9.17 -5.73 0.51
CA ALA A 153 -9.24 -5.68 -0.95
C ALA A 153 -10.61 -5.18 -1.40
N GLY A 154 -10.77 -4.97 -2.69
CA GLY A 154 -12.03 -4.62 -3.33
C GLY A 154 -12.18 -5.41 -4.62
N ILE A 155 -13.40 -5.88 -4.88
CA ILE A 155 -13.77 -6.57 -6.13
C ILE A 155 -14.63 -5.59 -6.91
N GLY A 156 -14.26 -5.31 -8.16
CA GLY A 156 -14.97 -4.41 -9.05
C GLY A 156 -15.36 -5.08 -10.36
N VAL A 157 -16.58 -4.87 -10.80
CA VAL A 157 -17.11 -5.37 -12.07
C VAL A 157 -17.62 -4.22 -12.92
N GLY A 158 -17.37 -4.27 -14.22
CA GLY A 158 -17.87 -3.31 -15.19
C GLY A 158 -18.26 -3.97 -16.51
N GLY A 159 -19.42 -3.63 -17.04
CA GLY A 159 -19.82 -3.99 -18.41
C GLY A 159 -21.26 -4.47 -18.55
N ALA A 160 -21.93 -4.81 -17.46
CA ALA A 160 -23.35 -5.12 -17.50
C ALA A 160 -24.21 -3.88 -17.81
N PRO A 161 -25.47 -4.06 -18.24
CA PRO A 161 -26.41 -2.96 -18.50
C PRO A 161 -26.63 -1.98 -17.33
N SER A 162 -26.33 -2.38 -16.09
CA SER A 162 -26.43 -1.51 -14.92
C SER A 162 -25.34 -1.81 -13.89
N GLY A 163 -25.00 -0.79 -13.09
CA GLY A 163 -24.05 -0.94 -11.99
C GLY A 163 -24.54 -1.88 -10.88
N ASP A 164 -25.87 -1.97 -10.66
CA ASP A 164 -26.44 -2.92 -9.71
C ASP A 164 -26.22 -4.37 -10.17
N LEU A 165 -26.29 -4.61 -11.49
CA LEU A 165 -26.00 -5.90 -12.08
C LEU A 165 -24.51 -6.25 -11.97
N ASP A 166 -23.62 -5.29 -12.23
CA ASP A 166 -22.19 -5.44 -11.95
C ASP A 166 -21.95 -5.80 -10.46
N GLU A 167 -22.65 -5.14 -9.52
CA GLU A 167 -22.43 -5.34 -8.07
C GLU A 167 -22.92 -6.71 -7.61
N ARG A 168 -23.99 -7.23 -8.22
CA ARG A 168 -24.44 -8.62 -8.00
C ARG A 168 -23.35 -9.62 -8.37
N PHE A 169 -22.64 -9.42 -9.48
CA PHE A 169 -21.54 -10.30 -9.90
C PHE A 169 -20.32 -10.14 -9.00
N ALA A 170 -19.97 -8.91 -8.62
CA ALA A 170 -18.91 -8.66 -7.64
C ALA A 170 -19.20 -9.36 -6.30
N THR A 171 -20.46 -9.32 -5.85
CA THR A 171 -20.93 -10.02 -4.65
C THR A 171 -20.86 -11.55 -4.81
N ALA A 172 -21.11 -12.09 -6.00
CA ALA A 172 -20.92 -13.51 -6.27
C ALA A 172 -19.44 -13.92 -6.12
N GLY A 173 -18.52 -13.08 -6.59
CA GLY A 173 -17.08 -13.23 -6.36
C GLY A 173 -16.72 -13.22 -4.88
N LEU A 174 -17.24 -12.26 -4.11
CA LEU A 174 -17.04 -12.18 -2.66
C LEU A 174 -17.53 -13.44 -1.94
N ARG A 175 -18.71 -13.96 -2.30
CA ARG A 175 -19.26 -15.19 -1.68
C ARG A 175 -18.39 -16.41 -1.95
N ALA A 176 -17.69 -16.47 -3.08
CA ALA A 176 -16.85 -17.63 -3.46
C ALA A 176 -15.60 -17.80 -2.60
N ILE A 177 -15.18 -16.77 -1.86
CA ILE A 177 -14.03 -16.83 -0.95
C ILE A 177 -14.40 -16.98 0.52
N GLY A 178 -15.70 -16.97 0.85
CA GLY A 178 -16.21 -17.13 2.21
C GLY A 178 -15.86 -15.96 3.15
N GLU A 179 -16.14 -16.15 4.44
CA GLU A 179 -15.69 -15.21 5.47
C GLU A 179 -14.20 -15.37 5.74
N LEU A 180 -13.47 -14.26 5.70
CA LEU A 180 -12.05 -14.21 6.03
C LEU A 180 -11.92 -13.84 7.50
N ARG A 181 -11.11 -14.60 8.24
CA ARG A 181 -10.76 -14.33 9.64
C ARG A 181 -9.46 -13.55 9.71
#